data_AF-V6K2K7-F1
#
_entry.id   AF-V6K2K7-F1
#
_cell.length_a   1.000
_cell.length_b   1.000
_cell.length_c   1.000
_cell.angle_alpha   90.00
_cell.angle_beta   90.00
_cell.angle_gamma   90.00
#
_symmetry.space_group_name_H-M   'P 1'
#
loop_
_entity.id
_entity.type
_entity.pdbx_description
1 polymer ?
#
loop_
_entity_poly.entity_id
_entity_poly.type
_entity_poly.pdbx_seq_one_letter_code
_entity_poly.pdbx_strand_id
1 'polypeptide(L)'
;MNPIAAMFLSSGDEMSFTQIIIYAVILGLVFTLFRWLRRRRNAPRFQALAVRYGGDYVPKAEARAERFAWVEWATDPRSPDVDDYLTGSYQGHPFYCFGWEYSTRGAIGDGEAGGAHVVRSVYTMELPGYVGHFSIRRHAAARRMFGQNDVQIGHTEFDERFTVKEQEPGAAQQVLRGALLEFLLNDPRSKDYPLWFLGDRMVCSFTDRFGPVDVEPALEFLAQVISNVDHMEPRAGGQYVLEEDVIPLGR
;
A
#
# COMPACT_ATOMS: atom_id res chain seq x y z
N MET A 1 -38.16 24.91 -17.63
CA MET A 1 -36.82 25.54 -17.56
C MET A 1 -36.33 25.44 -16.13
N ASN A 2 -35.19 24.79 -15.91
CA ASN A 2 -34.71 24.46 -14.56
C ASN A 2 -34.06 25.71 -13.94
N PRO A 3 -34.57 26.27 -12.82
CA PRO A 3 -34.08 27.52 -12.25
C PRO A 3 -32.63 27.45 -11.76
N ILE A 4 -32.10 26.24 -11.56
CA ILE A 4 -30.70 26.01 -11.18
C ILE A 4 -29.73 26.32 -12.34
N ALA A 5 -30.16 26.17 -13.59
CA ALA A 5 -29.30 26.43 -14.76
C ALA A 5 -29.16 27.93 -15.08
N ALA A 6 -30.13 28.77 -14.67
CA ALA A 6 -30.07 30.22 -14.89
C ALA A 6 -29.17 30.95 -13.87
N MET A 7 -28.86 30.32 -12.73
CA MET A 7 -28.06 30.95 -11.68
C MET A 7 -26.55 30.90 -11.94
N PHE A 8 -26.08 30.06 -12.87
CA PHE A 8 -24.65 29.90 -13.18
C PHE A 8 -24.16 30.68 -14.41
N LEU A 9 -25.05 31.36 -15.15
CA LEU A 9 -24.71 32.04 -16.41
C LEU A 9 -24.79 33.58 -16.35
N SER A 10 -25.07 34.18 -15.18
CA SER A 10 -25.36 35.63 -15.06
C SER A 10 -24.31 36.47 -14.31
N SER A 11 -23.11 35.96 -14.03
CA SER A 11 -22.06 36.79 -13.42
C SER A 11 -20.68 36.48 -14.02
N GLY A 12 -20.34 37.20 -15.09
CA GLY A 12 -18.96 37.44 -15.48
C GLY A 12 -18.30 38.47 -14.57
N ASP A 13 -18.55 38.40 -13.26
CA ASP A 13 -17.79 39.16 -12.27
C ASP A 13 -16.48 38.41 -12.05
N GLU A 14 -15.36 39.08 -12.29
CA GLU A 14 -14.06 38.59 -11.86
C GLU A 14 -14.15 38.30 -10.35
N MET A 15 -13.98 37.04 -9.96
CA MET A 15 -13.98 36.65 -8.54
C MET A 15 -12.96 37.53 -7.80
N SER A 16 -13.46 38.41 -6.93
CA SER A 16 -12.59 39.29 -6.15
C SER A 16 -11.60 38.43 -5.37
N PHE A 17 -10.34 38.89 -5.29
CA PHE A 17 -9.28 38.22 -4.52
C PHE A 17 -9.73 37.84 -3.09
N THR A 18 -10.57 38.68 -2.46
CA THR A 18 -11.17 38.41 -1.15
C THR A 18 -12.09 37.17 -1.16
N GLN A 19 -12.89 36.98 -2.21
CA GLN A 19 -13.74 35.79 -2.34
C GLN A 19 -12.91 34.52 -2.51
N ILE A 20 -11.82 34.57 -3.29
CA ILE A 20 -10.89 33.45 -3.47
C ILE A 20 -10.31 33.01 -2.12
N ILE A 21 -9.86 33.96 -1.29
CA ILE A 21 -9.34 33.66 0.05
C ILE A 21 -10.42 33.02 0.92
N ILE A 22 -11.64 33.58 0.93
CA ILE A 22 -12.74 33.03 1.73
C ILE A 22 -13.05 31.59 1.33
N TYR A 23 -13.14 31.30 0.02
CA TYR A 23 -13.38 29.95 -0.45
C TYR A 23 -12.23 28.99 -0.11
N ALA A 24 -10.97 29.42 -0.23
CA ALA A 24 -9.82 28.62 0.16
C ALA A 24 -9.83 28.27 1.65
N VAL A 25 -10.16 29.23 2.52
CA VAL A 25 -10.28 29.01 3.97
C VAL A 25 -11.42 28.05 4.29
N ILE A 26 -12.60 28.24 3.69
CA ILE A 26 -13.74 27.35 3.89
C ILE A 26 -13.41 25.92 3.43
N LEU A 27 -12.81 25.76 2.25
CA LEU A 27 -12.39 24.46 1.73
C LEU A 27 -11.36 23.79 2.65
N GLY A 28 -10.37 24.54 3.14
CA GLY A 28 -9.40 24.04 4.11
C GLY A 28 -10.04 23.57 5.42
N LEU A 29 -11.02 24.33 5.93
CA LEU A 29 -11.75 23.99 7.14
C LEU A 29 -12.65 22.75 6.96
N VAL A 30 -13.35 22.66 5.83
CA VAL A 30 -14.15 21.47 5.48
C VAL A 30 -13.27 20.23 5.35
N PHE A 31 -12.12 20.35 4.68
CA PHE A 31 -11.18 19.23 4.49
C PHE A 31 -10.60 18.73 5.81
N THR A 32 -10.18 19.65 6.69
CA THR A 32 -9.65 19.31 8.01
C THR A 32 -10.71 18.67 8.92
N LEU A 33 -11.93 19.22 8.96
CA LEU A 33 -13.05 18.61 9.68
C LEU A 33 -13.38 17.22 9.16
N PHE A 34 -13.46 17.03 7.83
CA PHE A 34 -13.75 15.74 7.24
C PHE A 34 -12.71 14.67 7.62
N ARG A 35 -11.42 15.03 7.59
CA ARG A 35 -10.31 14.15 8.01
C ARG A 35 -10.41 13.80 9.49
N TRP A 36 -10.73 14.76 10.35
CA TRP A 36 -10.92 14.53 11.80
C TRP A 36 -12.15 13.65 12.10
N LEU A 37 -13.31 13.96 11.50
CA LEU A 37 -14.54 13.17 11.65
C LEU A 37 -14.35 11.72 11.19
N ARG A 38 -13.65 11.53 10.06
CA ARG A 38 -13.34 10.18 9.55
C ARG A 38 -12.49 9.39 10.54
N ARG A 39 -11.41 9.98 11.05
CA ARG A 39 -10.56 9.34 12.07
C ARG A 39 -11.36 8.96 13.30
N ARG A 40 -12.16 9.89 13.80
CA ARG A 40 -13.01 9.66 14.98
C ARG A 40 -14.03 8.54 14.76
N ARG A 41 -14.57 8.40 13.54
CA ARG A 41 -15.52 7.32 13.17
C ARG A 41 -14.83 5.98 12.98
N ASN A 42 -13.62 5.96 12.43
CA ASN A 42 -12.91 4.71 12.11
C ASN A 42 -12.10 4.16 13.28
N ALA A 43 -11.61 5.01 14.19
CA ALA A 43 -10.78 4.59 15.32
C ALA A 43 -11.41 3.47 16.17
N PRO A 44 -12.71 3.50 16.54
CA PRO A 44 -13.32 2.38 17.26
C PRO A 44 -13.33 1.07 16.47
N ARG A 45 -13.42 1.14 15.13
CA ARG A 45 -13.41 -0.04 14.26
C ARG A 45 -12.02 -0.65 14.17
N PHE A 46 -10.97 0.19 14.04
CA PHE A 46 -9.60 -0.29 14.10
C PHE A 46 -9.24 -0.85 15.47
N GLN A 47 -9.70 -0.22 16.56
CA GLN A 47 -9.53 -0.75 17.91
C GLN A 47 -10.18 -2.13 18.06
N ALA A 48 -11.38 -2.32 17.49
CA ALA A 48 -12.05 -3.62 17.50
C ALA A 48 -11.26 -4.68 16.71
N LEU A 49 -10.66 -4.31 15.58
CA LEU A 49 -9.78 -5.21 14.81
C LEU A 49 -8.51 -5.57 15.58
N ALA A 50 -7.87 -4.59 16.24
CA ALA A 50 -6.69 -4.82 17.07
C ALA A 50 -6.99 -5.84 18.17
N VAL A 51 -8.10 -5.67 18.89
CA VAL A 51 -8.56 -6.63 19.91
C VAL A 51 -8.84 -8.00 19.30
N ARG A 52 -9.51 -8.07 18.14
CA ARG A 52 -9.83 -9.33 17.45
C ARG A 52 -8.57 -10.11 17.06
N TYR A 53 -7.52 -9.41 16.66
CA TYR A 53 -6.27 -10.01 16.19
C TYR A 53 -5.15 -10.01 17.23
N GLY A 54 -5.48 -9.69 18.49
CA GLY A 54 -4.54 -9.73 19.61
C GLY A 54 -3.36 -8.75 19.46
N GLY A 55 -3.57 -7.60 18.80
CA GLY A 55 -2.55 -6.58 18.61
C GLY A 55 -3.00 -5.20 19.06
N ASP A 56 -2.33 -4.17 18.52
CA ASP A 56 -2.50 -2.77 18.91
C ASP A 56 -2.93 -1.89 17.74
N TYR A 57 -3.64 -0.81 18.07
CA TYR A 57 -3.97 0.25 17.11
C TYR A 57 -3.40 1.57 17.60
N VAL A 58 -2.66 2.24 16.71
CA VAL A 58 -2.08 3.56 16.93
C VAL A 58 -2.54 4.49 15.81
N PRO A 59 -3.31 5.57 16.08
CA PRO A 59 -3.83 6.45 15.04
C PRO A 59 -2.75 7.14 14.18
N LYS A 60 -1.55 7.30 14.74
CA LYS A 60 -0.41 7.99 14.12
C LYS A 60 0.89 7.38 14.61
N ALA A 61 1.77 7.05 13.69
CA ALA A 61 3.07 6.48 14.02
C ALA A 61 4.10 6.79 12.92
N GLU A 62 5.37 6.48 13.16
CA GLU A 62 6.46 6.77 12.23
C GLU A 62 7.01 5.48 11.62
N ALA A 63 6.87 5.28 10.31
CA ALA A 63 7.40 4.12 9.61
C ALA A 63 8.86 4.30 9.19
N ARG A 64 9.65 3.25 9.39
CA ARG A 64 11.04 3.20 8.90
C ARG A 64 11.05 2.91 7.40
N ALA A 65 11.07 3.97 6.60
CA ALA A 65 11.11 3.92 5.14
C ALA A 65 12.17 3.00 4.54
N GLU A 66 13.33 2.89 5.20
CA GLU A 66 14.44 2.02 4.78
C GLU A 66 14.02 0.55 4.59
N ARG A 67 13.04 0.07 5.37
CA ARG A 67 12.52 -1.30 5.26
C ARG A 67 11.69 -1.52 4.00
N PHE A 68 11.24 -0.44 3.36
CA PHE A 68 10.52 -0.47 2.09
C PHE A 68 11.41 -0.02 0.92
N ALA A 69 12.74 0.09 1.10
CA ALA A 69 13.64 0.59 0.05
C ALA A 69 13.52 -0.17 -1.29
N TRP A 70 13.10 -1.45 -1.25
CA TRP A 70 12.90 -2.30 -2.43
C TRP A 70 11.51 -2.17 -3.07
N VAL A 71 10.64 -1.36 -2.46
CA VAL A 71 9.32 -1.07 -2.97
C VAL A 71 9.39 0.25 -3.72
N GLU A 72 9.21 0.19 -5.04
CA GLU A 72 9.41 1.34 -5.95
C GLU A 72 8.72 2.64 -5.49
N TRP A 73 7.55 2.54 -4.87
CA TRP A 73 6.79 3.70 -4.40
C TRP A 73 7.30 4.31 -3.09
N ALA A 74 8.18 3.62 -2.36
CA ALA A 74 8.72 4.06 -1.07
C ALA A 74 10.06 4.82 -1.18
N THR A 75 10.46 5.22 -2.39
CA THR A 75 11.80 5.73 -2.72
C THR A 75 12.09 7.19 -2.32
N ASP A 76 11.09 7.98 -1.89
CA ASP A 76 11.31 9.35 -1.35
C ASP A 76 10.22 9.74 -0.33
N PRO A 77 10.26 9.18 0.90
CA PRO A 77 9.33 9.58 1.93
C PRO A 77 9.83 10.87 2.59
N ARG A 78 9.31 12.01 2.12
CA ARG A 78 9.38 13.27 2.87
C ARG A 78 8.62 13.23 4.20
N SER A 79 7.83 12.19 4.42
CA SER A 79 7.04 11.99 5.63
C SER A 79 7.10 10.52 6.01
N PRO A 80 7.82 10.16 7.09
CA PRO A 80 7.75 8.82 7.66
C PRO A 80 6.43 8.58 8.41
N ASP A 81 5.62 9.63 8.65
CA ASP A 81 4.33 9.49 9.29
C ASP A 81 3.40 8.54 8.53
N VAL A 82 2.89 7.55 9.25
CA VAL A 82 1.83 6.66 8.84
C VAL A 82 0.59 6.90 9.71
N ASP A 83 -0.56 6.78 9.08
CA ASP A 83 -1.86 6.94 9.72
C ASP A 83 -2.48 5.56 9.97
N ASP A 84 -3.25 5.46 11.06
CA ASP A 84 -4.05 4.27 11.39
C ASP A 84 -3.22 2.97 11.44
N TYR A 85 -2.07 2.98 12.12
CA TYR A 85 -1.21 1.81 12.26
C TYR A 85 -1.90 0.72 13.10
N LEU A 86 -2.05 -0.47 12.51
CA LEU A 86 -2.68 -1.63 13.13
C LEU A 86 -1.71 -2.81 13.09
N THR A 87 -1.52 -3.47 14.23
CA THR A 87 -0.72 -4.71 14.37
C THR A 87 -1.61 -5.85 14.85
N GLY A 88 -1.12 -7.08 14.68
CA GLY A 88 -1.77 -8.26 15.24
C GLY A 88 -1.22 -9.56 14.66
N SER A 89 -1.97 -10.64 14.86
CA SER A 89 -1.74 -11.93 14.23
C SER A 89 -2.98 -12.38 13.46
N TYR A 90 -2.80 -12.84 12.23
CA TYR A 90 -3.84 -13.38 11.37
C TYR A 90 -3.46 -14.79 10.94
N GLN A 91 -4.27 -15.79 11.31
CA GLN A 91 -3.99 -17.21 11.06
C GLN A 91 -2.58 -17.67 11.51
N GLY A 92 -2.06 -17.08 12.61
CA GLY A 92 -0.73 -17.40 13.13
C GLY A 92 0.42 -16.60 12.52
N HIS A 93 0.15 -15.76 11.50
CA HIS A 93 1.13 -14.87 10.91
C HIS A 93 1.05 -13.48 11.54
N PRO A 94 2.13 -12.98 12.14
CA PRO A 94 2.19 -11.58 12.54
C PRO A 94 2.02 -10.66 11.33
N PHE A 95 1.31 -9.56 11.54
CA PHE A 95 1.04 -8.57 10.50
C PHE A 95 1.09 -7.16 11.06
N TYR A 96 1.29 -6.21 10.16
CA TYR A 96 0.91 -4.82 10.39
C TYR A 96 0.39 -4.17 9.10
N CYS A 97 -0.48 -3.19 9.25
CA CYS A 97 -1.04 -2.43 8.15
C CYS A 97 -1.26 -0.96 8.55
N PHE A 98 -1.22 -0.08 7.55
CA PHE A 98 -1.33 1.36 7.77
C PHE A 98 -1.66 2.12 6.48
N GLY A 99 -2.08 3.37 6.65
CA GLY A 99 -2.16 4.36 5.58
C GLY A 99 -0.86 5.15 5.46
N TRP A 100 -0.36 5.32 4.23
CA TRP A 100 0.81 6.14 3.93
C TRP A 100 0.42 7.27 2.97
N GLU A 101 0.70 8.51 3.36
CA GLU A 101 0.44 9.70 2.55
C GLU A 101 1.77 10.39 2.19
N TYR A 102 2.03 10.60 0.90
CA TYR A 102 3.24 11.27 0.42
C TYR A 102 2.98 12.10 -0.84
N SER A 103 3.84 13.08 -1.10
CA SER A 103 3.75 13.93 -2.29
C SER A 103 4.91 13.63 -3.24
N THR A 104 4.61 13.25 -4.48
CA THR A 104 5.63 13.09 -5.52
C THR A 104 6.09 14.48 -6.00
N ARG A 105 7.37 14.66 -6.33
CA ARG A 105 7.81 15.81 -7.12
C ARG A 105 7.74 15.45 -8.60
N GLY A 106 7.14 16.30 -9.42
CA GLY A 106 7.47 16.33 -10.84
C GLY A 106 8.94 16.74 -11.00
N ALA A 107 9.70 16.05 -11.83
CA ALA A 107 11.04 16.47 -12.20
C ALA A 107 10.96 17.86 -12.85
N ILE A 108 11.79 18.78 -12.38
CA ILE A 108 11.86 20.17 -12.85
C ILE A 108 12.40 20.16 -14.29
N GLY A 109 11.49 20.44 -15.21
CA GLY A 109 11.73 20.81 -16.60
C GLY A 109 10.38 21.29 -17.12
N ASP A 110 10.23 22.61 -17.26
CA ASP A 110 9.04 23.32 -17.75
C ASP A 110 7.92 23.58 -16.72
N GLY A 111 8.13 24.61 -15.88
CA GLY A 111 7.10 25.61 -15.56
C GLY A 111 5.92 25.29 -14.64
N GLU A 112 5.54 24.04 -14.39
CA GLU A 112 4.39 23.70 -13.53
C GLU A 112 4.80 22.95 -12.26
N ALA A 113 4.73 23.63 -11.12
CA ALA A 113 4.89 23.04 -9.79
C ALA A 113 3.66 22.20 -9.41
N GLY A 114 3.56 20.98 -9.95
CA GLY A 114 2.48 20.04 -9.64
C GLY A 114 3.01 18.75 -9.01
N GLY A 115 3.15 18.70 -7.68
CA GLY A 115 3.38 17.44 -6.99
C GLY A 115 2.07 16.69 -6.78
N ALA A 116 1.98 15.41 -7.15
CA ALA A 116 0.77 14.63 -6.91
C ALA A 116 0.75 14.14 -5.47
N HIS A 117 -0.34 14.42 -4.78
CA HIS A 117 -0.59 13.91 -3.43
C HIS A 117 -1.12 12.48 -3.51
N VAL A 118 -0.31 11.51 -3.10
CA VAL A 118 -0.61 10.08 -3.19
C VAL A 118 -0.94 9.53 -1.80
N VAL A 119 -2.06 8.81 -1.71
CA VAL A 119 -2.42 8.03 -0.52
C VAL A 119 -2.33 6.56 -0.87
N ARG A 120 -1.73 5.78 0.03
CA ARG A 120 -1.63 4.34 -0.08
C ARG A 120 -2.16 3.65 1.17
N SER A 121 -2.75 2.49 0.97
CA SER A 121 -2.87 1.48 2.02
C SER A 121 -1.75 0.46 1.89
N VAL A 122 -1.17 0.06 3.01
CA VAL A 122 -0.08 -0.91 3.07
C VAL A 122 -0.49 -2.03 4.02
N TYR A 123 -0.35 -3.26 3.56
CA TYR A 123 -0.62 -4.48 4.32
C TYR A 123 0.63 -5.34 4.27
N THR A 124 1.07 -5.82 5.42
CA THR A 124 2.25 -6.66 5.51
C THR A 124 1.91 -7.93 6.27
N MET A 125 2.61 -9.02 5.97
CA MET A 125 2.48 -10.26 6.71
C MET A 125 3.83 -10.96 6.76
N GLU A 126 4.19 -11.45 7.93
CA GLU A 126 5.46 -12.13 8.17
C GLU A 126 5.44 -13.56 7.60
N LEU A 127 6.51 -13.92 6.90
CA LEU A 127 6.71 -15.23 6.31
C LEU A 127 7.38 -16.18 7.33
N PRO A 128 6.99 -17.46 7.37
CA PRO A 128 7.63 -18.48 8.21
C PRO A 128 9.13 -18.68 7.94
N GLY A 129 9.61 -18.30 6.75
CA GLY A 129 10.99 -18.42 6.33
C GLY A 129 11.40 -17.33 5.34
N TYR A 130 12.65 -17.40 4.90
CA TYR A 130 13.20 -16.47 3.92
C TYR A 130 12.89 -16.94 2.49
N VAL A 131 12.46 -16.02 1.62
CA VAL A 131 12.09 -16.33 0.23
C VAL A 131 12.79 -15.44 -0.81
N GLY A 132 13.70 -14.57 -0.37
CA GLY A 132 14.37 -13.60 -1.22
C GLY A 132 13.56 -12.34 -1.53
N HIS A 133 14.15 -11.48 -2.36
CA HIS A 133 13.60 -10.16 -2.72
C HIS A 133 13.11 -10.11 -4.16
N PHE A 134 11.79 -10.06 -4.34
CA PHE A 134 11.15 -9.91 -5.65
C PHE A 134 9.74 -9.33 -5.52
N SER A 135 9.13 -8.94 -6.64
CA SER A 135 7.75 -8.44 -6.67
C SER A 135 6.97 -8.99 -7.85
N ILE A 136 5.66 -9.11 -7.67
CA ILE A 136 4.70 -9.61 -8.65
C ILE A 136 3.64 -8.55 -8.84
N ARG A 137 3.40 -8.16 -10.08
CA ARG A 137 2.35 -7.21 -10.42
C ARG A 137 1.65 -7.67 -11.68
N ARG A 138 0.41 -7.26 -11.86
CA ARG A 138 -0.26 -7.46 -13.14
C ARG A 138 0.50 -6.75 -14.25
N HIS A 139 0.63 -7.42 -15.39
CA HIS A 139 1.20 -6.85 -16.58
C HIS A 139 0.37 -5.63 -17.03
N ALA A 140 1.00 -4.46 -17.12
CA ALA A 140 0.35 -3.28 -17.69
C ALA A 140 0.25 -3.48 -19.20
N ALA A 141 -0.97 -3.60 -19.74
CA ALA A 141 -1.23 -3.86 -21.16
C ALA A 141 -0.57 -2.85 -22.14
N ALA A 142 -0.03 -1.73 -21.65
CA ALA A 142 0.51 -0.64 -22.45
C ALA A 142 2.02 -0.72 -22.77
N ARG A 143 2.81 -1.63 -22.19
CA ARG A 143 4.26 -1.70 -22.50
C ARG A 143 4.76 -3.15 -22.50
N ARG A 144 4.89 -3.75 -23.69
CA ARG A 144 5.73 -4.95 -23.94
C ARG A 144 7.24 -4.62 -23.89
N MET A 145 7.65 -3.70 -23.03
CA MET A 145 9.07 -3.44 -22.80
C MET A 145 9.40 -4.09 -21.47
N PHE A 146 10.05 -5.26 -21.52
CA PHE A 146 10.73 -5.82 -20.37
C PHE A 146 11.64 -4.74 -19.79
N GLY A 147 11.31 -4.29 -18.57
CA GLY A 147 12.12 -3.36 -17.82
C GLY A 147 13.45 -4.01 -17.41
N GLN A 148 14.37 -3.20 -16.92
CA GLN A 148 15.53 -3.74 -16.21
C GLN A 148 15.02 -4.56 -15.02
N ASN A 149 15.53 -5.79 -14.90
CA ASN A 149 15.23 -6.78 -13.86
C ASN A 149 13.86 -7.48 -13.96
N ASP A 150 13.16 -7.38 -15.09
CA ASP A 150 12.00 -8.24 -15.34
C ASP A 150 12.46 -9.67 -15.62
N VAL A 151 11.85 -10.64 -14.96
CA VAL A 151 12.23 -12.07 -15.03
C VAL A 151 11.04 -12.89 -15.51
N GLN A 152 11.30 -13.85 -16.40
CA GLN A 152 10.31 -14.87 -16.79
C GLN A 152 10.37 -16.05 -15.84
N ILE A 153 9.20 -16.49 -15.39
CA ILE A 153 9.06 -17.68 -14.53
C ILE A 153 9.13 -18.96 -15.36
N GLY A 154 8.83 -18.88 -16.66
CA GLY A 154 8.83 -20.03 -17.58
C GLY A 154 7.47 -20.71 -17.68
N HIS A 155 6.41 -20.06 -17.18
CA HIS A 155 5.03 -20.50 -17.34
C HIS A 155 4.28 -19.48 -18.21
N THR A 156 4.02 -19.83 -19.46
CA THR A 156 3.50 -18.92 -20.49
C THR A 156 2.31 -18.08 -20.03
N GLU A 157 1.28 -18.72 -19.44
CA GLU A 157 0.08 -18.01 -18.99
C GLU A 157 0.37 -17.05 -17.82
N PHE A 158 1.34 -17.37 -16.99
CA PHE A 158 1.72 -16.52 -15.86
C PHE A 158 2.51 -15.31 -16.36
N ASP A 159 3.52 -15.56 -17.22
CA ASP A 159 4.38 -14.52 -17.80
C ASP A 159 3.60 -13.57 -18.72
N GLU A 160 2.45 -14.00 -19.27
CA GLU A 160 1.53 -13.12 -20.01
C GLU A 160 0.68 -12.22 -19.09
N ARG A 161 0.35 -12.68 -17.89
CA ARG A 161 -0.56 -11.99 -16.95
C ARG A 161 0.17 -11.13 -15.93
N PHE A 162 1.38 -11.50 -15.57
CA PHE A 162 2.15 -10.90 -14.49
C PHE A 162 3.53 -10.46 -14.96
N THR A 163 4.01 -9.38 -14.37
CA THR A 163 5.39 -8.94 -14.43
C THR A 163 6.04 -9.26 -13.10
N VAL A 164 7.16 -9.96 -13.14
CA VAL A 164 7.99 -10.25 -11.98
C VAL A 164 9.26 -9.43 -12.05
N LYS A 165 9.55 -8.70 -10.99
CA LYS A 165 10.84 -8.02 -10.82
C LYS A 165 11.63 -8.66 -9.71
N GLU A 166 12.85 -9.03 -10.00
CA GLU A 166 13.72 -9.75 -9.08
C GLU A 166 14.93 -8.89 -8.71
N GLN A 167 15.33 -8.92 -7.44
CA GLN A 167 16.58 -8.31 -6.97
C GLN A 167 17.64 -9.37 -6.65
N GLU A 168 17.20 -10.55 -6.20
CA GLU A 168 18.07 -11.68 -5.87
C GLU A 168 17.91 -12.79 -6.91
N PRO A 169 18.93 -13.09 -7.71
CA PRO A 169 18.81 -14.03 -8.82
C PRO A 169 18.29 -15.40 -8.38
N GLY A 170 17.20 -15.85 -9.00
CA GLY A 170 16.64 -17.18 -8.78
C GLY A 170 15.60 -17.29 -7.65
N ALA A 171 15.45 -16.26 -6.81
CA ALA A 171 14.48 -16.25 -5.71
C ALA A 171 13.04 -16.41 -6.23
N ALA A 172 12.68 -15.66 -7.28
CA ALA A 172 11.36 -15.69 -7.86
C ALA A 172 11.01 -17.06 -8.43
N GLN A 173 11.92 -17.72 -9.18
CA GLN A 173 11.64 -19.04 -9.76
C GLN A 173 11.55 -20.15 -8.72
N GLN A 174 12.25 -20.01 -7.58
CA GLN A 174 12.16 -20.97 -6.48
C GLN A 174 10.81 -20.89 -5.74
N VAL A 175 10.22 -19.70 -5.68
CA VAL A 175 8.97 -19.46 -4.94
C VAL A 175 7.75 -19.57 -5.86
N LEU A 176 7.82 -19.03 -7.07
CA LEU A 176 6.74 -18.99 -8.06
C LEU A 176 6.66 -20.26 -8.88
N ARG A 177 6.27 -21.33 -8.21
CA ARG A 177 6.04 -22.65 -8.80
C ARG A 177 4.93 -23.36 -8.03
N GLY A 178 4.51 -24.52 -8.54
CA GLY A 178 3.59 -25.40 -7.82
C GLY A 178 2.29 -24.70 -7.41
N ALA A 179 1.93 -24.84 -6.12
CA ALA A 179 0.65 -24.36 -5.60
C ALA A 179 0.51 -22.83 -5.68
N LEU A 180 1.58 -22.07 -5.43
CA LEU A 180 1.53 -20.61 -5.48
C LEU A 180 1.23 -20.10 -6.88
N LEU A 181 1.89 -20.66 -7.90
CA LEU A 181 1.68 -20.25 -9.28
C LEU A 181 0.23 -20.48 -9.71
N GLU A 182 -0.30 -21.67 -9.40
CA GLU A 182 -1.69 -22.03 -9.69
C GLU A 182 -2.67 -21.14 -8.93
N PHE A 183 -2.42 -20.86 -7.65
CA PHE A 183 -3.22 -19.94 -6.87
C PHE A 183 -3.28 -18.55 -7.49
N LEU A 184 -2.13 -17.99 -7.88
CA LEU A 184 -2.06 -16.65 -8.45
C LEU A 184 -2.77 -16.55 -9.82
N LEU A 185 -2.77 -17.62 -10.61
CA LEU A 185 -3.48 -17.68 -11.89
C LEU A 185 -5.01 -17.74 -11.74
N ASN A 186 -5.48 -18.42 -10.69
CA ASN A 186 -6.89 -18.74 -10.50
C ASN A 186 -7.62 -17.76 -9.56
N ASP A 187 -6.92 -17.16 -8.60
CA ASP A 187 -7.54 -16.19 -7.71
C ASP A 187 -7.72 -14.83 -8.41
N PRO A 188 -8.96 -14.29 -8.48
CA PRO A 188 -9.22 -13.03 -9.17
C PRO A 188 -8.50 -11.84 -8.53
N ARG A 189 -8.24 -11.87 -7.21
CA ARG A 189 -7.57 -10.77 -6.48
C ARG A 189 -6.12 -10.60 -6.89
N SER A 190 -5.45 -11.66 -7.31
CA SER A 190 -4.03 -11.64 -7.71
C SER A 190 -3.72 -10.60 -8.79
N LYS A 191 -4.71 -10.28 -9.64
CA LYS A 191 -4.59 -9.28 -10.70
C LYS A 191 -4.54 -7.85 -10.18
N ASP A 192 -5.17 -7.60 -9.05
CA ASP A 192 -5.34 -6.26 -8.49
C ASP A 192 -4.49 -6.06 -7.23
N TYR A 193 -3.98 -7.14 -6.64
CA TYR A 193 -3.23 -7.15 -5.38
C TYR A 193 -1.73 -7.35 -5.69
N PRO A 194 -0.97 -6.26 -5.94
CA PRO A 194 0.46 -6.37 -6.17
C PRO A 194 1.16 -6.90 -4.93
N LEU A 195 2.13 -7.79 -5.13
CA LEU A 195 2.88 -8.45 -4.08
C LEU A 195 4.35 -8.04 -4.13
N TRP A 196 4.94 -7.80 -2.97
CA TRP A 196 6.38 -7.66 -2.78
C TRP A 196 6.82 -8.63 -1.70
N PHE A 197 7.77 -9.49 -2.04
CA PHE A 197 8.47 -10.34 -1.10
C PHE A 197 9.77 -9.63 -0.71
N LEU A 198 9.92 -9.35 0.58
CA LEU A 198 11.04 -8.60 1.15
C LEU A 198 11.82 -9.51 2.10
N GLY A 199 12.27 -10.67 1.60
CA GLY A 199 12.99 -11.67 2.36
C GLY A 199 12.09 -12.46 3.31
N ASP A 200 11.82 -11.91 4.50
CA ASP A 200 11.09 -12.59 5.60
C ASP A 200 9.63 -12.12 5.75
N ARG A 201 9.17 -11.27 4.85
CA ARG A 201 7.85 -10.66 4.88
C ARG A 201 7.32 -10.47 3.47
N MET A 202 6.00 -10.37 3.41
CA MET A 202 5.28 -10.02 2.21
C MET A 202 4.52 -8.72 2.42
N VAL A 203 4.48 -7.88 1.39
CA VAL A 203 3.77 -6.61 1.37
C VAL A 203 2.79 -6.61 0.22
N CYS A 204 1.61 -6.04 0.45
CA CYS A 204 0.67 -5.63 -0.57
C CYS A 204 0.26 -4.18 -0.32
N SER A 205 0.03 -3.41 -1.39
CA SER A 205 -0.32 -2.01 -1.26
C SER A 205 -1.20 -1.53 -2.40
N PHE A 206 -2.12 -0.61 -2.09
CA PHE A 206 -3.03 -0.02 -3.07
C PHE A 206 -2.91 1.49 -3.04
N THR A 207 -3.22 2.13 -4.17
CA THR A 207 -3.32 3.60 -4.26
C THR A 207 -4.72 4.05 -3.84
N ASP A 208 -5.06 3.79 -2.58
CA ASP A 208 -6.33 4.17 -1.98
C ASP A 208 -6.13 4.62 -0.53
N ARG A 209 -7.23 5.01 0.12
CA ARG A 209 -7.19 5.36 1.53
C ARG A 209 -7.41 4.11 2.37
N PHE A 210 -6.47 3.81 3.25
CA PHE A 210 -6.60 2.74 4.24
C PHE A 210 -7.90 2.88 5.07
N GLY A 211 -8.58 1.76 5.25
CA GLY A 211 -9.89 1.67 5.90
C GLY A 211 -10.07 0.32 6.61
N PRO A 212 -10.89 0.28 7.68
CA PRO A 212 -11.05 -0.94 8.49
C PRO A 212 -11.77 -2.07 7.75
N VAL A 213 -12.53 -1.76 6.71
CA VAL A 213 -13.27 -2.77 5.92
C VAL A 213 -12.37 -3.55 4.96
N ASP A 214 -11.20 -2.99 4.65
CA ASP A 214 -10.27 -3.54 3.64
C ASP A 214 -9.19 -4.43 4.29
N VAL A 215 -9.03 -4.34 5.62
CA VAL A 215 -8.02 -5.11 6.39
C VAL A 215 -8.19 -6.60 6.22
N GLU A 216 -9.37 -7.14 6.52
CA GLU A 216 -9.58 -8.58 6.51
C GLU A 216 -9.47 -9.22 5.12
N PRO A 217 -10.07 -8.65 4.04
CA PRO A 217 -9.86 -9.17 2.69
C PRO A 217 -8.39 -9.20 2.25
N ALA A 218 -7.61 -8.17 2.61
CA ALA A 218 -6.19 -8.10 2.29
C ALA A 218 -5.38 -9.14 3.08
N LEU A 219 -5.61 -9.25 4.40
CA LEU A 219 -4.93 -10.24 5.24
C LEU A 219 -5.28 -11.68 4.83
N GLU A 220 -6.54 -11.94 4.48
CA GLU A 220 -6.97 -13.24 3.97
C GLU A 220 -6.24 -13.61 2.67
N PHE A 221 -6.10 -12.67 1.74
CA PHE A 221 -5.33 -12.90 0.53
C PHE A 221 -3.85 -13.21 0.85
N LEU A 222 -3.22 -12.40 1.70
CA LEU A 222 -1.82 -12.63 2.09
C LEU A 222 -1.64 -14.00 2.77
N ALA A 223 -2.52 -14.38 3.71
CA ALA A 223 -2.44 -15.68 4.37
C ALA A 223 -2.59 -16.85 3.37
N GLN A 224 -3.46 -16.71 2.38
CA GLN A 224 -3.61 -17.71 1.31
C GLN A 224 -2.38 -17.79 0.42
N VAL A 225 -1.78 -16.65 0.06
CA VAL A 225 -0.50 -16.62 -0.68
C VAL A 225 0.57 -17.38 0.12
N ILE A 226 0.74 -17.07 1.41
CA ILE A 226 1.73 -17.74 2.28
C ILE A 226 1.48 -19.24 2.35
N SER A 227 0.22 -19.66 2.50
CA SER A 227 -0.16 -21.08 2.57
C SER A 227 0.18 -21.87 1.30
N ASN A 228 0.40 -21.20 0.17
CA ASN A 228 0.76 -21.83 -1.10
C ASN A 228 2.26 -21.71 -1.43
N VAL A 229 3.07 -21.07 -0.58
CA VAL A 229 4.53 -20.99 -0.78
C VAL A 229 5.17 -22.29 -0.33
N ASP A 230 5.59 -23.11 -1.30
CA ASP A 230 6.19 -24.42 -1.05
C ASP A 230 7.67 -24.36 -0.64
N HIS A 231 8.35 -23.26 -0.94
CA HIS A 231 9.78 -23.09 -0.70
C HIS A 231 10.06 -21.86 0.15
N MET A 232 10.56 -22.11 1.35
CA MET A 232 11.12 -21.08 2.22
C MET A 232 12.40 -21.65 2.84
N GLU A 233 13.46 -20.85 2.83
CA GLU A 233 14.65 -21.20 3.59
C GLU A 233 14.36 -21.02 5.09
N PRO A 234 14.80 -21.96 5.95
CA PRO A 234 14.71 -21.79 7.39
C PRO A 234 15.38 -20.48 7.77
N ARG A 235 14.75 -19.71 8.66
CA ARG A 235 15.35 -18.49 9.19
C ARG A 235 16.73 -18.82 9.78
N ALA A 236 17.78 -18.26 9.20
CA ALA A 236 19.10 -18.32 9.81
C ALA A 236 18.99 -17.71 11.21
N GLY A 237 19.26 -18.51 12.25
CA GLY A 237 19.07 -18.09 13.64
C GLY A 237 19.90 -16.85 13.94
N GLY A 238 19.23 -15.70 14.05
CA GLY A 238 19.88 -14.42 14.29
C GLY A 238 18.94 -13.23 14.08
N GLN A 239 18.04 -13.03 15.04
CA GLN A 239 17.30 -11.80 15.36
C GLN A 239 16.84 -10.89 14.20
N TYR A 240 15.52 -10.86 13.95
CA TYR A 240 14.80 -9.60 13.95
C TYR A 240 13.49 -9.79 14.71
N VAL A 241 13.44 -9.20 15.90
CA VAL A 241 12.19 -8.98 16.64
C VAL A 241 11.39 -7.97 15.82
N LEU A 242 10.06 -8.11 15.76
CA LEU A 242 9.13 -7.07 15.30
C LEU A 242 9.20 -5.76 16.15
N GLU A 243 10.20 -5.63 17.02
CA GLU A 243 10.45 -4.44 17.83
C GLU A 243 10.83 -3.29 16.89
N GLU A 244 9.78 -2.55 16.53
CA GLU A 244 9.77 -1.17 16.05
C GLU A 244 10.08 -0.98 14.55
N ASP A 245 9.33 -1.67 13.70
CA ASP A 245 9.11 -1.23 12.31
C ASP A 245 8.44 0.14 12.25
N VAL A 246 7.70 0.47 13.30
CA VAL A 246 6.97 1.72 13.46
C VAL A 246 7.11 2.21 14.89
N ILE A 247 7.53 3.47 15.05
CA ILE A 247 7.65 4.13 16.36
C ILE A 247 6.33 4.85 16.63
N PRO A 248 5.58 4.51 17.70
CA PRO A 248 4.39 5.26 18.07
C PRO A 248 4.77 6.72 18.33
N LEU A 249 4.11 7.64 17.64
CA LEU A 249 4.21 9.06 18.01
C LEU A 249 3.44 9.20 19.33
N GLY A 250 4.15 9.59 20.40
CA GLY A 250 3.69 9.52 21.80
C GLY A 250 2.22 9.94 22.04
N ARG A 251 1.58 9.26 23.00
CA ARG A 251 0.19 9.50 23.43
C ARG A 251 -0.02 10.88 24.05
#